data_AF-A0A820E9R3-F1
#
_entry.id   AF-A0A820E9R3-F1
#
_cell.length_a   1.000
_cell.length_b   1.000
_cell.length_c   1.000
_cell.angle_alpha   90.00
_cell.angle_beta   90.00
_cell.angle_gamma   90.00
#
_symmetry.space_group_name_H-M   'P 1'
#
loop_
_entity.id
_entity.type
_entity.pdbx_description
1 polymer ?
#
loop_
_entity_poly.entity_id
_entity_poly.type
_entity_poly.pdbx_seq_one_letter_code
_entity_poly.pdbx_strand_id
1 'polypeptide(L)'
;MVSIGYLFTDLLTFVMIKVREGFAHMCMSIVLAYLCLATIDQFLATCSSPRWQQLCHISLARRLCLTFIVLCNILQLDMFLYFLGVLPLSITVIFGCLAYRNVQKLSYRTIPLVRRKLDQQLTVMVQTQVVFNVFAITPYTIINAIILDPYIKRDPVANAISSSIRILSTILLYSCFASPFYIYICASERFRHQLVFVLCKMHL
;
A
#
# COMPACT_ATOMS: atom_id res chain seq x y z
N MET A 1 18.63 27.66 -35.52
CA MET A 1 17.46 27.76 -34.62
C MET A 1 16.75 26.42 -34.39
N VAL A 2 16.62 25.53 -35.39
CA VAL A 2 15.94 24.23 -35.24
C VAL A 2 16.51 23.33 -34.12
N SER A 3 17.83 23.32 -33.90
CA SER A 3 18.47 22.49 -32.86
C SER A 3 18.10 22.88 -31.41
N ILE A 4 17.82 24.16 -31.15
CA ILE A 4 17.44 24.64 -29.80
C ILE A 4 16.04 24.16 -29.42
N GLY A 5 15.13 24.04 -30.40
CA GLY A 5 13.78 23.51 -30.18
C GLY A 5 13.78 22.07 -29.71
N TYR A 6 14.59 21.20 -30.34
CA TYR A 6 14.71 19.78 -29.96
C TYR A 6 15.29 19.59 -28.56
N LEU A 7 16.33 20.36 -28.20
CA LEU A 7 16.91 20.30 -26.86
C LEU A 7 15.88 20.68 -25.78
N PHE A 8 15.04 21.68 -26.04
CA PHE A 8 14.01 22.10 -25.10
C PHE A 8 12.91 21.03 -24.92
N THR A 9 12.47 20.38 -26.00
CA THR A 9 11.49 19.28 -25.91
C THR A 9 12.05 18.07 -25.19
N ASP A 10 13.32 17.72 -25.40
CA ASP A 10 13.97 16.61 -24.71
C ASP A 10 14.13 16.89 -23.21
N LEU A 11 14.49 18.12 -22.84
CA LEU A 11 14.56 18.53 -21.44
C LEU A 11 13.17 18.48 -20.76
N LEU A 12 12.13 18.99 -21.41
CA LEU A 12 10.78 18.99 -20.87
C LEU A 12 10.25 17.57 -20.65
N THR A 13 10.45 16.68 -21.63
CA THR A 13 10.04 15.28 -21.52
C THR A 13 10.80 14.56 -20.40
N PHE A 14 12.10 14.79 -20.26
CA PHE A 14 12.90 14.26 -19.16
C PHE A 14 12.37 14.71 -17.78
N VAL A 15 12.09 16.00 -17.61
CA VAL A 15 11.55 16.56 -16.36
C VAL A 15 10.18 15.95 -16.05
N MET A 16 9.27 15.89 -17.03
CA MET A 16 7.94 15.33 -16.84
C MET A 16 7.98 13.85 -16.44
N ILE A 17 8.89 13.06 -17.02
CA ILE A 17 9.08 11.65 -16.66
C ILE A 17 9.52 11.53 -15.20
N LYS A 18 10.50 12.34 -14.77
CA LYS A 18 11.01 12.32 -13.40
C LYS A 18 9.97 12.75 -12.37
N VAL A 19 9.19 13.77 -12.67
CA VAL A 19 8.08 14.22 -11.81
C VAL A 19 7.03 13.11 -11.66
N ARG A 20 6.66 12.45 -12.77
CA ARG A 20 5.70 11.34 -12.75
C ARG A 20 6.21 10.15 -11.93
N GLU A 21 7.47 9.76 -12.10
CA GLU A 21 8.10 8.69 -11.31
C GLU A 21 8.11 9.04 -9.82
N GLY A 22 8.54 10.26 -9.46
CA GLY A 22 8.55 10.74 -8.08
C GLY A 22 7.15 10.72 -7.44
N PHE A 23 6.14 11.18 -8.16
CA PHE A 23 4.76 11.16 -7.69
C PHE A 23 4.24 9.74 -7.44
N ALA A 24 4.50 8.80 -8.36
CA ALA A 24 4.11 7.41 -8.18
C ALA A 24 4.77 6.77 -6.95
N HIS A 25 6.06 7.04 -6.72
CA HIS A 25 6.76 6.60 -5.52
C HIS A 25 6.20 7.21 -4.24
N MET A 26 5.86 8.49 -4.24
CA MET A 26 5.22 9.16 -3.11
C MET A 26 3.87 8.51 -2.78
N CYS A 27 3.02 8.30 -3.77
CA CYS A 27 1.72 7.65 -3.59
C CYS A 27 1.86 6.23 -3.02
N MET A 28 2.81 5.44 -3.54
CA MET A 28 3.07 4.09 -3.04
C MET A 28 3.55 4.08 -1.59
N SER A 29 4.48 4.97 -1.23
CA SER A 29 4.95 5.10 0.16
C SER A 29 3.80 5.46 1.10
N ILE A 30 2.91 6.35 0.68
CA ILE A 30 1.72 6.73 1.45
C ILE A 30 0.80 5.52 1.64
N VAL A 31 0.50 4.76 0.58
CA VAL A 31 -0.35 3.56 0.66
C VAL A 31 0.25 2.51 1.61
N LEU A 32 1.55 2.25 1.50
CA LEU A 32 2.26 1.32 2.39
C LEU A 32 2.23 1.80 3.85
N ALA A 33 2.47 3.08 4.09
CA ALA A 33 2.40 3.68 5.43
C ALA A 33 1.01 3.50 6.05
N TYR A 34 -0.05 3.82 5.30
CA TYR A 34 -1.42 3.62 5.75
C TYR A 34 -1.74 2.15 6.02
N LEU A 35 -1.24 1.24 5.19
CA LEU A 35 -1.42 -0.19 5.39
C LEU A 35 -0.71 -0.68 6.67
N CYS A 36 0.54 -0.27 6.90
CA CYS A 36 1.26 -0.54 8.15
C CYS A 36 0.44 -0.08 9.35
N LEU A 37 0.00 1.18 9.34
CA LEU A 37 -0.77 1.74 10.43
C LEU A 37 -2.10 1.03 10.62
N ALA A 38 -2.80 0.67 9.54
CA ALA A 38 -4.04 -0.09 9.61
C ALA A 38 -3.81 -1.47 10.25
N THR A 39 -2.73 -2.18 9.90
CA THR A 39 -2.42 -3.48 10.52
C THR A 39 -2.03 -3.36 11.99
N ILE A 40 -1.31 -2.30 12.36
CA ILE A 40 -0.95 -2.01 13.76
C ILE A 40 -2.19 -1.64 14.57
N ASP A 41 -3.05 -0.77 14.03
CA ASP A 41 -4.32 -0.38 14.64
C ASP A 41 -5.22 -1.60 14.88
N GLN A 42 -5.34 -2.48 13.88
CA GLN A 42 -6.07 -3.74 14.03
C GLN A 42 -5.45 -4.68 15.07
N PHE A 43 -4.12 -4.77 15.12
CA PHE A 43 -3.46 -5.54 16.16
C PHE A 43 -3.76 -4.98 17.56
N LEU A 44 -3.65 -3.65 17.75
CA LEU A 44 -3.92 -2.99 19.02
C LEU A 44 -5.40 -3.11 19.44
N ALA A 45 -6.33 -2.97 18.50
CA ALA A 45 -7.77 -3.14 18.74
C ALA A 45 -8.12 -4.58 19.15
N THR A 46 -7.41 -5.57 18.63
CA THR A 46 -7.65 -6.99 18.91
C THR A 46 -6.86 -7.52 20.11
N CYS A 47 -5.94 -6.74 20.66
CA CYS A 47 -5.21 -7.08 21.87
C CYS A 47 -6.15 -7.23 23.08
N SER A 48 -5.87 -8.22 23.93
CA SER A 48 -6.69 -8.54 25.11
C SER A 48 -6.53 -7.57 26.28
N SER A 49 -5.44 -6.80 26.30
CA SER A 49 -5.10 -5.88 27.38
C SER A 49 -5.67 -4.48 27.09
N PRO A 50 -6.49 -3.92 28.00
CA PRO A 50 -7.17 -2.63 27.79
C PRO A 50 -6.19 -1.46 27.67
N ARG A 51 -4.99 -1.56 28.24
CA ARG A 51 -3.96 -0.52 28.13
C ARG A 51 -3.53 -0.32 26.67
N TRP A 52 -3.40 -1.39 25.88
CA TRP A 52 -3.03 -1.29 24.47
C TRP A 52 -4.18 -0.77 23.61
N GLN A 53 -5.42 -1.09 23.97
CA GLN A 53 -6.61 -0.53 23.31
C GLN A 53 -6.72 0.98 23.52
N GLN A 54 -6.33 1.49 24.70
CA GLN A 54 -6.32 2.93 24.98
C GLN A 54 -5.28 3.71 24.16
N LEU A 55 -4.18 3.06 23.75
CA LEU A 55 -3.18 3.67 22.86
C LEU A 55 -3.68 3.85 21.43
N CYS A 56 -4.75 3.16 21.05
CA CYS A 56 -5.42 3.25 19.75
C CYS A 56 -6.22 4.56 19.58
N HIS A 57 -5.76 5.65 20.18
CA HIS A 57 -6.43 6.93 20.07
C HIS A 57 -6.20 7.52 18.68
N ILE A 58 -7.28 7.85 17.98
CA ILE A 58 -7.26 8.28 16.57
C ILE A 58 -6.34 9.49 16.32
N SER A 59 -6.11 10.33 17.33
CA SER A 59 -5.22 11.49 17.25
C SER A 59 -3.73 11.12 17.18
N LEU A 60 -3.30 10.06 17.85
CA LEU A 60 -1.93 9.58 17.83
C LEU A 60 -1.62 8.95 16.47
N ALA A 61 -2.51 8.08 15.97
CA ALA A 61 -2.38 7.46 14.66
C ALA A 61 -2.23 8.51 13.55
N ARG A 62 -3.02 9.58 13.60
CA ARG A 62 -2.91 10.71 12.65
C ARG A 62 -1.55 11.40 12.72
N ARG A 63 -1.04 11.69 13.92
CA ARG A 63 0.27 12.35 14.11
C ARG A 63 1.40 11.46 13.61
N LEU A 64 1.40 10.17 13.98
CA LEU A 64 2.40 9.19 13.55
C LEU A 64 2.42 9.02 12.03
N CYS A 65 1.24 8.95 11.40
CA CYS A 65 1.12 8.88 9.95
C CYS A 65 1.76 10.09 9.26
N LEU A 66 1.43 11.30 9.73
CA LEU A 66 1.96 12.53 9.16
C LEU A 66 3.48 12.62 9.33
N THR A 67 4.00 12.30 10.52
CA THR A 67 5.45 12.27 10.76
C THR A 67 6.15 11.22 9.90
N PHE A 68 5.56 10.04 9.73
CA PHE A 68 6.15 8.98 8.92
C PHE A 68 6.15 9.35 7.44
N ILE A 69 5.07 9.93 6.92
CA ILE A 69 4.99 10.40 5.52
C ILE A 69 6.02 11.49 5.27
N VAL A 70 6.11 12.50 6.13
CA VAL A 70 7.09 13.60 5.99
C VAL A 70 8.51 13.05 6.05
N LEU A 71 8.81 12.18 7.01
CA LEU A 71 10.12 11.55 7.15
C LEU A 71 10.47 10.70 5.91
N CYS A 72 9.52 9.93 5.37
CA CYS A 72 9.72 9.15 4.15
C CYS A 72 10.01 10.04 2.93
N ASN A 73 9.30 11.17 2.78
CA ASN A 73 9.53 12.11 1.68
C ASN A 73 10.90 12.79 1.79
N ILE A 74 11.33 13.16 3.00
CA ILE A 74 12.66 13.77 3.23
C ILE A 74 13.79 12.76 2.97
N LEU A 75 13.60 11.50 3.35
CA LEU A 75 14.61 10.44 3.21
C LEU A 75 14.68 9.82 1.80
N GLN A 76 13.80 10.18 0.86
CA GLN A 76 13.72 9.58 -0.48
C GLN A 76 14.88 9.95 -1.44
N LEU A 77 16.02 10.42 -0.93
CA LEU A 77 17.25 10.62 -1.71
C LEU A 77 17.89 9.25 -2.07
N ASP A 78 17.49 8.71 -3.21
CA ASP A 78 18.12 7.73 -4.12
C ASP A 78 18.63 6.35 -3.60
N MET A 79 18.84 6.11 -2.30
CA MET A 79 19.39 4.83 -1.79
C MET A 79 18.41 4.01 -0.93
N PHE A 80 17.28 4.58 -0.51
CA PHE A 80 16.38 3.94 0.47
C PHE A 80 15.26 3.08 -0.11
N LEU A 81 15.12 2.97 -1.44
CA LEU A 81 13.99 2.29 -2.09
C LEU A 81 13.86 0.81 -1.68
N TYR A 82 14.98 0.13 -1.40
CA TYR A 82 15.00 -1.25 -0.93
C TYR A 82 14.49 -1.39 0.50
N PHE A 83 15.00 -0.55 1.40
CA PHE A 83 14.61 -0.59 2.80
C PHE A 83 13.14 -0.20 2.96
N LEU A 84 12.69 0.78 2.18
CA LEU A 84 11.31 1.27 2.20
C LEU A 84 10.30 0.30 1.58
N GLY A 85 10.73 -0.59 0.68
CA GLY A 85 9.87 -1.65 0.17
C GLY A 85 9.76 -2.81 1.15
N VAL A 86 10.90 -3.33 1.62
CA VAL A 86 10.94 -4.58 2.39
C VAL A 86 10.47 -4.39 3.83
N LEU A 87 10.82 -3.30 4.50
CA LEU A 87 10.51 -3.10 5.92
C LEU A 87 9.01 -2.85 6.18
N PRO A 88 8.31 -1.97 5.44
CA PRO A 88 6.86 -1.83 5.57
C PRO A 88 6.10 -3.12 5.23
N LEU A 89 6.57 -3.88 4.24
CA LEU A 89 5.99 -5.18 3.89
C LEU A 89 6.19 -6.21 5.01
N SER A 90 7.38 -6.30 5.60
CA SER A 90 7.62 -7.23 6.71
C SER A 90 6.79 -6.87 7.94
N ILE A 91 6.71 -5.58 8.29
CA ILE A 91 5.87 -5.07 9.38
C ILE A 91 4.39 -5.42 9.14
N THR A 92 3.85 -5.11 7.96
CA THR A 92 2.43 -5.40 7.64
C THR A 92 2.11 -6.88 7.70
N VAL A 93 3.01 -7.74 7.20
CA VAL A 93 2.83 -9.20 7.26
C VAL A 93 2.87 -9.69 8.71
N ILE A 94 3.84 -9.25 9.52
CA ILE A 94 3.96 -9.67 10.92
C ILE A 94 2.72 -9.24 11.72
N PHE A 95 2.37 -7.94 11.68
CA PHE A 95 1.23 -7.42 12.43
C PHE A 95 -0.10 -7.93 11.89
N GLY A 96 -0.24 -8.12 10.57
CA GLY A 96 -1.42 -8.74 9.97
C GLY A 96 -1.63 -10.18 10.44
N CYS A 97 -0.56 -10.99 10.47
CA CYS A 97 -0.60 -12.34 11.01
C CYS A 97 -0.96 -12.37 12.51
N LEU A 98 -0.38 -11.46 13.31
CA LEU A 98 -0.69 -11.35 14.74
C LEU A 98 -2.15 -10.91 14.98
N ALA A 99 -2.64 -9.91 14.24
CA ALA A 99 -4.03 -9.46 14.30
C ALA A 99 -4.99 -10.60 13.95
N TYR A 100 -4.70 -11.38 12.90
CA TYR A 100 -5.51 -12.54 12.52
C TYR A 100 -5.60 -13.58 13.65
N ARG A 101 -4.46 -13.94 14.27
CA ARG A 101 -4.43 -14.87 15.41
C ARG A 101 -5.21 -14.33 16.62
N ASN A 102 -5.15 -13.03 16.87
CA ASN A 102 -5.90 -12.39 17.95
C ASN A 102 -7.41 -12.43 17.71
N VAL A 103 -7.87 -12.17 16.47
CA VAL A 103 -9.29 -12.28 16.10
C VAL A 103 -9.83 -13.69 16.28
N GLN A 104 -9.05 -14.72 15.94
CA GLN A 104 -9.46 -16.11 16.18
C GLN A 104 -9.67 -16.41 17.67
N LYS A 105 -8.83 -15.86 18.56
CA LYS A 105 -8.96 -16.02 20.01
C LYS A 105 -10.16 -15.26 20.60
N LEU A 106 -10.48 -14.09 20.05
CA LEU A 106 -11.65 -13.29 20.45
C LEU A 106 -12.98 -14.02 20.22
N SER A 107 -12.99 -15.05 19.36
CA SER A 107 -14.18 -15.87 19.08
C SER A 107 -14.82 -16.50 20.33
N TYR A 108 -14.03 -16.75 21.36
CA TYR A 108 -14.48 -17.48 22.55
C TYR A 108 -14.90 -16.58 23.72
N ARG A 109 -14.81 -15.25 23.59
CA ARG A 109 -15.11 -14.29 24.66
C ARG A 109 -16.52 -13.73 24.54
N THR A 110 -17.15 -13.40 25.67
CA THR A 110 -18.50 -12.82 25.83
C THR A 110 -18.59 -11.35 25.37
N ILE A 111 -18.16 -11.06 24.14
CA ILE A 111 -18.34 -9.75 23.51
C ILE A 111 -19.67 -9.76 22.74
N PRO A 112 -20.47 -8.68 22.77
CA PRO A 112 -21.71 -8.61 22.01
C PRO A 112 -21.49 -8.94 20.53
N LEU A 113 -22.34 -9.83 20.00
CA LEU A 113 -22.23 -10.42 18.65
C LEU A 113 -22.11 -9.39 17.53
N VAL A 114 -22.76 -8.22 17.68
CA VAL A 114 -22.76 -7.15 16.67
C VAL A 114 -21.37 -6.54 16.49
N ARG A 115 -20.68 -6.21 17.59
CA ARG A 115 -19.35 -5.59 17.53
C ARG A 115 -18.33 -6.55 16.94
N ARG A 116 -18.42 -7.83 17.31
CA ARG A 116 -17.54 -8.89 16.83
C ARG A 116 -17.60 -9.07 15.31
N LYS A 117 -18.81 -9.07 14.72
CA LYS A 117 -18.96 -9.21 13.25
C LYS A 117 -18.30 -8.05 12.51
N LEU A 118 -18.41 -6.82 13.05
CA LEU A 118 -17.80 -5.64 12.45
C LEU A 118 -16.27 -5.71 12.49
N ASP A 119 -15.69 -6.06 13.64
CA ASP A 119 -14.23 -6.16 13.79
C ASP A 119 -13.66 -7.28 12.91
N GLN A 120 -14.35 -8.43 12.85
CA GLN A 120 -13.98 -9.53 11.96
C GLN A 120 -14.03 -9.14 10.48
N GLN A 121 -15.08 -8.43 10.04
CA GLN A 121 -15.19 -7.92 8.68
C GLN A 121 -14.05 -6.96 8.35
N LEU A 122 -13.72 -6.04 9.25
CA LEU A 122 -12.64 -5.08 9.06
C LEU A 122 -11.27 -5.77 8.98
N THR A 123 -11.00 -6.76 9.85
CA THR A 123 -9.75 -7.53 9.81
C THR A 123 -9.61 -8.34 8.53
N VAL A 124 -10.64 -9.07 8.11
CA VAL A 124 -10.61 -9.85 6.85
C VAL A 124 -10.34 -8.93 5.66
N MET A 125 -10.94 -7.75 5.65
CA MET A 125 -10.79 -6.78 4.59
C MET A 125 -9.36 -6.23 4.50
N VAL A 126 -8.77 -5.78 5.61
CA VAL A 126 -7.37 -5.30 5.62
C VAL A 126 -6.37 -6.43 5.39
N GLN A 127 -6.62 -7.63 5.90
CA GLN A 127 -5.75 -8.77 5.64
C GLN A 127 -5.74 -9.15 4.15
N THR A 128 -6.91 -9.13 3.49
CA THR A 128 -7.01 -9.35 2.04
C THR A 128 -6.24 -8.27 1.26
N GLN A 129 -6.33 -7.01 1.70
CA GLN A 129 -5.54 -5.90 1.16
C GLN A 129 -4.03 -6.13 1.30
N VAL A 130 -3.56 -6.60 2.48
CA VAL A 130 -2.15 -6.90 2.73
C VAL A 130 -1.66 -7.99 1.79
N VAL A 131 -2.39 -9.10 1.67
CA VAL A 131 -2.02 -10.20 0.77
C VAL A 131 -1.91 -9.72 -0.67
N PHE A 132 -2.90 -8.98 -1.15
CA PHE A 132 -2.88 -8.42 -2.50
C PHE A 132 -1.68 -7.48 -2.72
N ASN A 133 -1.43 -6.57 -1.78
CA ASN A 133 -0.32 -5.62 -1.88
C ASN A 133 1.05 -6.31 -1.83
N VAL A 134 1.22 -7.39 -1.06
CA VAL A 134 2.45 -8.20 -1.06
C VAL A 134 2.68 -8.77 -2.47
N PHE A 135 1.69 -9.45 -3.05
CA PHE A 135 1.80 -10.01 -4.40
C PHE A 135 2.07 -8.94 -5.46
N ALA A 136 1.53 -7.73 -5.27
CA ALA A 136 1.67 -6.66 -6.24
C ALA A 136 2.98 -5.88 -6.16
N ILE A 137 3.49 -5.65 -4.96
CA ILE A 137 4.68 -4.82 -4.74
C ILE A 137 5.96 -5.64 -4.89
N THR A 138 5.95 -6.92 -4.48
CA THR A 138 7.12 -7.81 -4.58
C THR A 138 7.74 -7.92 -5.99
N PRO A 139 7.00 -8.15 -7.09
CA PRO A 139 7.62 -8.25 -8.41
C PRO A 139 8.22 -6.92 -8.87
N TYR A 140 7.66 -5.79 -8.43
CA TYR A 140 8.19 -4.46 -8.72
C TYR A 140 9.49 -4.17 -7.94
N THR A 141 9.57 -4.53 -6.67
CA THR A 141 10.79 -4.34 -5.87
C THR A 141 11.91 -5.25 -6.36
N ILE A 142 11.62 -6.51 -6.71
CA ILE A 142 12.59 -7.45 -7.26
C ILE A 142 13.16 -6.97 -8.60
N ILE A 143 12.32 -6.52 -9.55
CA ILE A 143 12.83 -6.10 -10.86
C ILE A 143 13.65 -4.81 -10.76
N ASN A 144 13.23 -3.85 -9.94
CA ASN A 144 14.04 -2.66 -9.67
C ASN A 144 15.37 -3.02 -9.02
N ALA A 145 15.37 -4.07 -8.20
CA ALA A 145 16.59 -4.54 -7.58
C ALA A 145 17.58 -5.14 -8.59
N ILE A 146 17.07 -5.96 -9.51
CA ILE A 146 17.87 -6.57 -10.58
C ILE A 146 18.43 -5.50 -11.53
N ILE A 147 17.66 -4.46 -11.85
CA ILE A 147 18.08 -3.38 -12.77
C ILE A 147 19.24 -2.54 -12.22
N LEU A 148 19.49 -2.57 -10.91
CA LEU A 148 20.67 -1.92 -10.33
C LEU A 148 21.98 -2.63 -10.69
N ASP A 149 21.94 -3.90 -11.08
CA ASP A 149 23.14 -4.63 -11.50
C ASP A 149 23.65 -4.11 -12.87
N PRO A 150 24.87 -3.56 -12.95
CA PRO A 150 25.44 -3.08 -14.21
C PRO A 150 25.67 -4.19 -15.23
N TYR A 151 25.76 -5.46 -14.82
CA TYR A 151 25.93 -6.59 -15.72
C TYR A 151 24.71 -6.77 -16.64
N ILE A 152 23.51 -6.68 -16.07
CA ILE A 152 22.23 -6.81 -16.81
C ILE A 152 22.10 -5.73 -17.89
N LYS A 153 22.68 -4.54 -17.69
CA LYS A 153 22.64 -3.45 -18.67
C LYS A 153 23.55 -3.67 -19.89
N ARG A 154 24.57 -4.54 -19.78
CA ARG A 154 25.51 -4.80 -20.88
C ARG A 154 24.92 -5.71 -21.94
N ASP A 155 24.06 -6.66 -21.54
CA ASP A 155 23.41 -7.58 -22.46
C ASP A 155 22.08 -6.98 -22.98
N PRO A 156 21.95 -6.70 -24.29
CA PRO A 156 20.74 -6.14 -24.87
C PRO A 156 19.53 -7.07 -24.70
N VAL A 157 19.72 -8.39 -24.69
CA VAL A 157 18.60 -9.36 -24.56
C VAL A 157 18.09 -9.37 -23.12
N ALA A 158 18.98 -9.47 -22.14
CA ALA A 158 18.61 -9.39 -20.73
C ALA A 158 17.94 -8.05 -20.39
N ASN A 159 18.42 -6.95 -20.96
CA ASN A 159 17.82 -5.62 -20.79
C ASN A 159 16.40 -5.54 -21.38
N ALA A 160 16.18 -6.11 -22.57
CA ALA A 160 14.85 -6.17 -23.18
C ALA A 160 13.86 -6.97 -22.31
N ILE A 161 14.26 -8.16 -21.84
CA ILE A 161 13.46 -9.00 -20.95
C ILE A 161 13.12 -8.26 -19.65
N SER A 162 14.13 -7.65 -19.02
CA SER A 162 13.96 -6.90 -17.77
C SER A 162 13.01 -5.71 -17.95
N SER A 163 13.05 -5.04 -19.10
CA SER A 163 12.12 -3.95 -19.43
C SER A 163 10.69 -4.45 -19.59
N SER A 164 10.46 -5.58 -20.26
CA SER A 164 9.14 -6.20 -20.38
C SER A 164 8.55 -6.60 -19.01
N ILE A 165 9.36 -7.23 -18.15
CA ILE A 165 8.96 -7.60 -16.79
C ILE A 165 8.63 -6.35 -15.98
N ARG A 166 9.44 -5.29 -16.10
CA ARG A 166 9.19 -4.02 -15.41
C ARG A 166 7.84 -3.43 -15.79
N ILE A 167 7.48 -3.42 -17.08
CA ILE A 167 6.16 -2.92 -17.52
C ILE A 167 5.03 -3.72 -16.87
N LEU A 168 5.13 -5.06 -16.87
CA LEU A 168 4.12 -5.93 -16.25
C LEU A 168 4.02 -5.67 -14.75
N SER A 169 5.15 -5.62 -14.03
CA SER A 169 5.20 -5.29 -12.61
C SER A 169 4.62 -3.91 -12.31
N THR A 170 4.85 -2.92 -13.18
CA THR A 170 4.28 -1.57 -13.04
C THR A 170 2.77 -1.56 -13.23
N ILE A 171 2.22 -2.30 -14.19
CA ILE A 171 0.76 -2.45 -14.35
C ILE A 171 0.16 -3.07 -13.08
N LEU A 172 0.81 -4.13 -12.58
CA LEU A 172 0.38 -4.83 -11.38
C LEU A 172 0.46 -3.93 -10.14
N LEU A 173 1.50 -3.09 -10.05
CA LEU A 173 1.62 -2.05 -9.03
C LEU A 173 0.48 -1.02 -9.09
N TYR A 174 0.14 -0.52 -10.29
CA TYR A 174 -0.96 0.45 -10.44
C TYR A 174 -2.32 -0.13 -10.06
N SER A 175 -2.51 -1.44 -10.20
CA SER A 175 -3.72 -2.11 -9.75
C SER A 175 -3.96 -2.00 -8.24
N CYS A 176 -2.91 -1.76 -7.42
CA CYS A 176 -3.01 -1.51 -5.99
C CYS A 176 -3.85 -0.28 -5.62
N PHE A 177 -3.92 0.72 -6.50
CA PHE A 177 -4.72 1.91 -6.22
C PHE A 177 -6.22 1.65 -6.39
N ALA A 178 -6.59 0.73 -7.28
CA ALA A 178 -7.98 0.35 -7.51
C ALA A 178 -8.43 -0.81 -6.61
N SER A 179 -7.50 -1.66 -6.17
CA SER A 179 -7.80 -2.86 -5.39
C SER A 179 -8.58 -2.61 -4.09
N PRO A 180 -8.33 -1.56 -3.26
CA PRO A 180 -9.13 -1.37 -2.06
C PRO A 180 -10.61 -1.27 -2.39
N PHE A 181 -10.99 -0.45 -3.39
CA PHE A 181 -12.39 -0.27 -3.76
C PHE A 181 -13.09 -1.59 -4.07
N TYR A 182 -12.45 -2.45 -4.88
CA TYR A 182 -13.01 -3.77 -5.21
C TYR A 182 -13.05 -4.69 -3.98
N ILE A 183 -12.01 -4.70 -3.15
CA ILE A 183 -11.98 -5.48 -1.90
C ILE A 183 -13.10 -5.01 -0.95
N TYR A 184 -13.33 -3.71 -0.81
CA TYR A 184 -14.40 -3.14 0.02
C TYR A 184 -15.79 -3.57 -0.48
N ILE A 185 -16.02 -3.55 -1.80
CA ILE A 185 -17.29 -4.01 -2.39
C ILE A 185 -17.51 -5.49 -2.12
N CYS A 186 -16.49 -6.33 -2.33
CA CYS A 186 -16.61 -7.77 -2.15
C CYS A 186 -16.75 -8.16 -0.68
N ALA A 187 -15.95 -7.58 0.22
CA ALA A 187 -15.83 -8.00 1.61
C ALA A 187 -16.87 -7.38 2.56
N SER A 188 -17.36 -6.16 2.29
CA SER A 188 -18.21 -5.41 3.23
C SER A 188 -19.65 -5.28 2.74
N GLU A 189 -20.57 -6.05 3.33
CA GLU A 189 -22.01 -5.96 3.02
C GLU A 189 -22.58 -4.58 3.35
N ARG A 190 -22.13 -3.99 4.47
CA ARG A 190 -22.54 -2.66 4.89
C ARG A 190 -22.17 -1.60 3.85
N PHE A 191 -20.96 -1.69 3.31
CA PHE A 191 -20.51 -0.77 2.26
C PHE A 191 -21.37 -0.91 1.00
N ARG A 192 -21.72 -2.15 0.60
CA ARG A 192 -22.63 -2.38 -0.54
C ARG A 192 -24.00 -1.73 -0.34
N HIS A 193 -24.62 -1.90 0.83
CA HIS A 193 -25.93 -1.28 1.11
C HIS A 193 -25.86 0.24 1.09
N GLN A 194 -24.81 0.83 1.66
CA GLN A 194 -24.60 2.29 1.63
C GLN A 194 -24.38 2.79 0.19
N LEU A 195 -23.60 2.06 -0.61
CA LEU A 195 -23.36 2.40 -2.01
C LEU A 195 -24.66 2.37 -2.82
N VAL A 196 -25.46 1.31 -2.70
CA VAL A 196 -26.77 1.19 -3.36
C VAL A 196 -27.71 2.32 -2.92
N PHE A 197 -27.73 2.65 -1.63
CA PHE A 197 -28.55 3.76 -1.13
C PHE A 197 -28.15 5.12 -1.75
N VAL A 198 -26.85 5.41 -1.85
CA VAL A 198 -26.35 6.64 -2.49
C VAL A 198 -26.70 6.66 -3.99
N LEU A 199 -26.53 5.54 -4.68
CA LEU A 199 -26.87 5.42 -6.11
C LEU A 199 -28.37 5.62 -6.37
N CYS A 200 -29.24 5.00 -5.56
CA CYS A 200 -30.69 5.20 -5.67
C CYS A 200 -31.08 6.67 -5.41
N LYS A 201 -30.41 7.35 -4.47
CA LYS A 201 -30.69 8.75 -4.15
C LYS A 201 -30.25 9.71 -5.27
N MET A 202 -29.24 9.37 -6.07
CA MET A 202 -28.81 10.21 -7.20
C MET A 202 -29.75 10.14 -8.41
N HIS A 203 -30.62 9.13 -8.48
CA HIS A 203 -31.56 8.94 -9.58
C HIS A 203 -32.95 9.57 -9.35
N LEU A 204 -33.23 10.05 -8.13
CA LEU A 204 -34.47 10.72 -7.72
C LEU A 204 -34.27 12.24 -7.69
#